data_AF-A0A352VUP2-F1
#
_entry.id   AF-A0A352VUP2-F1
#
_cell.length_a   1.000
_cell.length_b   1.000
_cell.length_c   1.000
_cell.angle_alpha   90.00
_cell.angle_beta   90.00
_cell.angle_gamma   90.00
#
_symmetry.space_group_name_H-M   'P 1'
#
loop_
_entity.id
_entity.type
_entity.pdbx_description
1 polymer ?
#
loop_
_entity_poly.entity_id
_entity_poly.type
_entity_poly.pdbx_seq_one_letter_code
_entity_poly.pdbx_strand_id
1 'polypeptide(L)'
;MKNNFWIIFFTIYFFSFLFSSEFLAIQPDSRCRGMGCVNNGIAEGAEGLNLNPCGILFTDNIDFTFSHLRWSYSGYSLSDEYAPMYEYAGLVKKIRRAAIGLNFSHFHHPTFSSDGADYSIFDGFSSLVLAADLYIFQIGIRPKIVWKVIGDYSGIAFSFDAGLSRAFNFLKLYKSTEPNFRLGLSVNNAGTGLVLISEKEEQPFNIQAGYGYYFFANRFLKALFANDYKFFLADNSYYRHFDINCGLEIRFFSVLAVNAGYIYSMPLSGSGFSATHQVSAGGSINIKIRGVNFSIMYSVLAGIPMDRYYSHAFSVVFKKLNFQQHTVK
;
A
#
# COMPACT_ATOMS: atom_id res chain seq x y z
N MET A 1 -39.20 -8.54 6.30
CA MET A 1 -38.10 -9.36 6.86
C MET A 1 -36.95 -9.67 5.88
N LYS A 2 -36.83 -9.03 4.69
CA LYS A 2 -35.72 -9.26 3.75
C LYS A 2 -34.54 -8.26 3.86
N ASN A 3 -34.68 -7.18 4.64
CA ASN A 3 -33.64 -6.14 4.77
C ASN A 3 -32.66 -6.37 5.94
N ASN A 4 -32.94 -7.28 6.87
CA ASN A 4 -32.11 -7.46 8.06
C ASN A 4 -30.95 -8.45 7.85
N PHE A 5 -30.99 -9.27 6.79
CA PHE A 5 -29.96 -10.27 6.52
C PHE A 5 -28.63 -9.63 6.07
N TRP A 6 -28.72 -8.54 5.30
CA TRP A 6 -27.55 -7.77 4.85
C TRP A 6 -26.88 -6.99 5.98
N ILE A 7 -27.66 -6.48 6.93
CA ILE A 7 -27.15 -5.72 8.08
C ILE A 7 -26.38 -6.64 9.05
N ILE A 8 -26.89 -7.85 9.31
CA ILE A 8 -26.24 -8.82 10.22
C ILE A 8 -24.92 -9.33 9.62
N PHE A 9 -24.87 -9.64 8.32
CA PHE A 9 -23.62 -10.01 7.64
C PHE A 9 -22.58 -8.88 7.67
N PHE A 10 -23.03 -7.63 7.57
CA PHE A 10 -22.17 -6.44 7.58
C PHE A 10 -21.56 -6.14 8.95
N THR A 11 -22.33 -6.29 10.03
CA THR A 11 -21.82 -6.12 11.42
C THR A 11 -20.74 -7.15 11.75
N ILE A 12 -20.88 -8.40 11.27
CA ILE A 12 -19.87 -9.46 11.48
C ILE A 12 -18.59 -9.19 10.67
N TYR A 13 -18.72 -8.69 9.43
CA TYR A 13 -17.58 -8.30 8.57
C TYR A 13 -16.74 -7.20 9.21
N PHE A 14 -17.40 -6.20 9.81
CA PHE A 14 -16.73 -5.07 10.47
C PHE A 14 -16.11 -5.44 11.81
N PHE A 15 -16.78 -6.26 12.64
CA PHE A 15 -16.20 -6.75 13.89
C PHE A 15 -14.90 -7.53 13.61
N SER A 16 -14.89 -8.36 12.57
CA SER A 16 -13.68 -9.10 12.17
C SER A 16 -12.50 -8.18 11.80
N PHE A 17 -12.78 -7.04 11.14
CA PHE A 17 -11.77 -6.05 10.76
C PHE A 17 -11.19 -5.26 11.95
N LEU A 18 -11.98 -5.06 13.01
CA LEU A 18 -11.54 -4.40 14.24
C LEU A 18 -10.61 -5.30 15.07
N PHE A 19 -10.78 -6.62 14.97
CA PHE A 19 -10.06 -7.63 15.78
C PHE A 19 -9.07 -8.46 14.97
N SER A 20 -8.52 -7.91 13.88
CA SER A 20 -7.53 -8.62 13.05
C SER A 20 -6.32 -7.76 12.73
N SER A 21 -5.21 -8.41 12.38
CA SER A 21 -4.00 -7.74 11.88
C SER A 21 -4.12 -7.30 10.40
N GLU A 22 -5.34 -7.11 9.89
CA GLU A 22 -5.63 -6.74 8.50
C GLU A 22 -5.04 -5.39 8.08
N PHE A 23 -4.80 -4.50 9.04
CA PHE A 23 -4.17 -3.20 8.78
C PHE A 23 -2.79 -3.34 8.08
N LEU A 24 -2.12 -4.49 8.24
CA LEU A 24 -0.86 -4.81 7.56
C LEU A 24 -1.00 -4.98 6.04
N ALA A 25 -2.22 -5.23 5.53
CA ALA A 25 -2.51 -5.33 4.10
C ALA A 25 -2.94 -3.99 3.48
N ILE A 26 -3.18 -2.97 4.30
CA ILE A 26 -3.59 -1.65 3.83
C ILE A 26 -2.42 -1.01 3.08
N GLN A 27 -2.71 -0.53 1.88
CA GLN A 27 -1.77 0.26 1.10
C GLN A 27 -1.95 1.74 1.43
N PRO A 28 -0.94 2.41 2.02
CA PRO A 28 -1.08 3.78 2.50
C PRO A 28 -0.89 4.82 1.40
N ASP A 29 -0.11 4.50 0.37
CA ASP A 29 0.24 5.47 -0.66
C ASP A 29 -0.96 5.81 -1.57
N SER A 30 -1.27 7.10 -1.67
CA SER A 30 -2.39 7.59 -2.47
C SER A 30 -2.22 7.30 -3.96
N ARG A 31 -1.00 7.34 -4.49
CA ARG A 31 -0.76 7.02 -5.91
C ARG A 31 -1.13 5.56 -6.18
N CYS A 32 -0.65 4.65 -5.35
CA CYS A 32 -0.98 3.24 -5.46
C CYS A 32 -2.49 2.98 -5.36
N ARG A 33 -3.16 3.58 -4.36
CA ARG A 33 -4.61 3.42 -4.20
C ARG A 33 -5.40 3.95 -5.37
N GLY A 34 -5.03 5.12 -5.91
CA GLY A 34 -5.64 5.70 -7.10
C GLY A 34 -5.48 4.81 -8.35
N MET A 35 -4.41 4.02 -8.39
CA MET A 35 -4.14 2.99 -9.42
C MET A 35 -4.72 1.61 -9.07
N GLY A 36 -5.69 1.50 -8.17
CA GLY A 36 -6.32 0.22 -7.86
C GLY A 36 -5.39 -0.68 -7.07
N CYS A 37 -4.61 -0.09 -6.16
CA CYS A 37 -3.76 -0.85 -5.26
C CYS A 37 -2.69 -1.70 -5.98
N VAL A 38 -2.24 -1.25 -7.16
CA VAL A 38 -1.07 -1.83 -7.87
C VAL A 38 0.21 -1.10 -7.46
N ASN A 39 1.23 -1.84 -7.04
CA ASN A 39 2.55 -1.27 -6.82
C ASN A 39 3.70 -2.28 -6.84
N ASN A 40 3.46 -3.59 -6.92
CA ASN A 40 4.53 -4.55 -6.67
C ASN A 40 5.65 -4.45 -7.71
N GLY A 41 5.29 -4.29 -8.98
CA GLY A 41 6.24 -4.04 -10.07
C GLY A 41 6.65 -2.57 -10.25
N ILE A 42 5.93 -1.61 -9.65
CA ILE A 42 6.12 -0.18 -9.92
C ILE A 42 6.46 0.67 -8.69
N ALA A 43 6.67 0.04 -7.53
CA ALA A 43 7.05 0.69 -6.28
C ALA A 43 8.38 1.44 -6.43
N GLU A 44 8.43 2.69 -5.99
CA GLU A 44 9.57 3.57 -6.21
C GLU A 44 9.84 4.55 -5.06
N GLY A 45 10.69 4.14 -4.13
CA GLY A 45 11.07 4.98 -2.99
C GLY A 45 10.30 4.62 -1.74
N ALA A 46 9.84 5.61 -0.97
CA ALA A 46 9.33 5.33 0.37
C ALA A 46 8.07 4.46 0.36
N GLU A 47 7.18 4.58 -0.63
CA GLU A 47 6.02 3.70 -0.75
C GLU A 47 6.40 2.21 -0.92
N GLY A 48 7.59 1.93 -1.45
CA GLY A 48 8.13 0.58 -1.54
C GLY A 48 8.34 -0.08 -0.17
N LEU A 49 8.49 0.73 0.88
CA LEU A 49 8.61 0.24 2.26
C LEU A 49 7.38 -0.52 2.74
N ASN A 50 6.19 -0.30 2.15
CA ASN A 50 5.00 -1.06 2.54
C ASN A 50 4.66 -2.26 1.65
N LEU A 51 5.23 -2.32 0.45
CA LEU A 51 4.66 -3.10 -0.65
C LEU A 51 5.65 -4.10 -1.22
N ASN A 52 6.78 -3.59 -1.71
CA ASN A 52 7.87 -4.41 -2.21
C ASN A 52 9.19 -3.83 -1.70
N PRO A 53 9.85 -4.47 -0.72
CA PRO A 53 11.06 -3.96 -0.08
C PRO A 53 12.18 -3.52 -1.04
N CYS A 54 12.30 -4.13 -2.22
CA CYS A 54 13.33 -3.73 -3.20
C CYS A 54 12.96 -2.47 -3.99
N GLY A 55 11.69 -2.05 -3.97
CA GLY A 55 11.21 -0.82 -4.62
C GLY A 55 11.91 0.45 -4.13
N ILE A 56 12.47 0.42 -2.92
CA ILE A 56 13.24 1.53 -2.36
C ILE A 56 14.53 1.83 -3.16
N LEU A 57 15.03 0.87 -3.96
CA LEU A 57 16.21 1.07 -4.81
C LEU A 57 15.94 1.94 -6.04
N PHE A 58 14.68 2.15 -6.41
CA PHE A 58 14.32 3.03 -7.52
C PHE A 58 14.30 4.51 -7.14
N THR A 59 14.48 4.86 -5.86
CA THR A 59 14.73 6.26 -5.50
C THR A 59 16.12 6.72 -5.97
N ASP A 60 16.27 8.02 -6.18
CA ASP A 60 17.56 8.61 -6.56
C ASP A 60 18.46 8.89 -5.34
N ASN A 61 17.86 9.23 -4.20
CA ASN A 61 18.61 9.66 -3.02
C ASN A 61 17.77 9.53 -1.73
N ILE A 62 17.26 10.64 -1.19
CA ILE A 62 16.41 10.68 0.00
C ILE A 62 14.98 10.81 -0.47
N ASP A 63 14.12 9.95 0.06
CA ASP A 63 12.69 9.93 -0.19
C ASP A 63 11.96 9.87 1.15
N PHE A 64 11.14 10.86 1.43
CA PHE A 64 10.26 10.87 2.59
C PHE A 64 8.82 10.92 2.11
N THR A 65 7.96 10.08 2.67
CA THR A 65 6.53 10.03 2.38
C THR A 65 5.76 10.05 3.68
N PHE A 66 4.74 10.89 3.74
CA PHE A 66 3.69 10.82 4.73
C PHE A 66 2.37 10.55 4.03
N SER A 67 1.54 9.65 4.56
CA SER A 67 0.19 9.42 4.05
C SER A 67 -0.82 9.28 5.18
N HIS A 68 -1.98 9.88 4.95
CA HIS A 68 -3.13 9.86 5.83
C HIS A 68 -4.32 9.28 5.06
N LEU A 69 -4.98 8.29 5.63
CA LEU A 69 -6.13 7.62 5.02
C LEU A 69 -7.29 7.63 5.98
N ARG A 70 -8.49 7.83 5.44
CA ARG A 70 -9.75 7.69 6.17
C ARG A 70 -10.74 6.87 5.39
N TRP A 71 -11.51 6.05 6.10
CA TRP A 71 -12.60 5.27 5.53
C TRP A 71 -13.93 5.89 5.91
N SER A 72 -14.88 5.84 4.99
CA SER A 72 -16.29 5.99 5.26
C SER A 72 -17.00 4.69 4.90
N TYR A 73 -17.98 4.33 5.72
CA TYR A 73 -18.80 3.14 5.55
C TYR A 73 -20.22 3.45 6.02
N SER A 74 -21.17 2.58 5.68
CA SER A 74 -22.57 2.75 6.08
C SER A 74 -22.70 2.94 7.60
N GLY A 75 -23.01 4.17 8.02
CA GLY A 75 -23.12 4.59 9.42
C GLY A 75 -22.08 5.62 9.89
N TYR A 76 -20.97 5.81 9.16
CA TYR A 76 -19.93 6.79 9.49
C TYR A 76 -19.53 7.60 8.25
N SER A 77 -19.76 8.91 8.31
CA SER A 77 -19.29 9.89 7.34
C SER A 77 -17.80 10.17 7.53
N LEU A 78 -17.12 10.63 6.47
CA LEU A 78 -15.74 11.14 6.59
C LEU A 78 -15.63 12.32 7.56
N SER A 79 -16.73 13.02 7.83
CA SER A 79 -16.77 14.11 8.82
C SER A 79 -16.73 13.60 10.25
N ASP A 80 -17.04 12.32 10.48
CA ASP A 80 -17.25 11.80 11.82
C ASP A 80 -15.89 11.55 12.48
N GLU A 81 -15.72 12.08 13.69
CA GLU A 81 -14.50 11.94 14.48
C GLU A 81 -14.08 10.46 14.67
N TYR A 82 -15.06 9.58 14.66
CA TYR A 82 -14.89 8.14 14.85
C TYR A 82 -14.51 7.37 13.58
N ALA A 83 -14.38 8.01 12.42
CA ALA A 83 -14.02 7.30 11.20
C ALA A 83 -12.60 6.67 11.32
N PRO A 84 -12.41 5.39 10.96
CA PRO A 84 -11.12 4.73 11.01
C PRO A 84 -10.07 5.50 10.21
N MET A 85 -8.87 5.58 10.75
CA MET A 85 -7.77 6.37 10.20
C MET A 85 -6.48 5.56 10.15
N TYR A 86 -5.76 5.65 9.04
CA TYR A 86 -4.44 5.03 8.88
C TYR A 86 -3.41 6.10 8.57
N GLU A 87 -2.35 6.14 9.36
CA GLU A 87 -1.21 7.03 9.21
C GLU A 87 0.02 6.24 8.81
N TYR A 88 0.80 6.81 7.90
CA TYR A 88 2.01 6.22 7.37
C TYR A 88 3.10 7.27 7.26
N ALA A 89 4.29 6.92 7.74
CA ALA A 89 5.51 7.70 7.51
C ALA A 89 6.63 6.76 7.06
N GLY A 90 7.25 7.09 5.92
CA GLY A 90 8.35 6.35 5.33
C GLY A 90 9.53 7.26 5.03
N LEU A 91 10.74 6.80 5.37
CA LEU A 91 11.99 7.47 4.99
C LEU A 91 12.91 6.45 4.32
N VAL A 92 13.44 6.79 3.16
CA VAL A 92 14.40 5.99 2.42
C VAL A 92 15.65 6.82 2.13
N LYS A 93 16.80 6.16 2.20
CA LYS A 93 18.08 6.65 1.71
C LYS A 93 18.73 5.61 0.82
N LYS A 94 18.94 5.96 -0.45
CA LYS A 94 19.81 5.18 -1.34
C LYS A 94 21.28 5.53 -1.13
N ILE A 95 22.11 4.49 -1.09
CA ILE A 95 23.56 4.55 -0.95
C ILE A 95 24.16 3.68 -2.07
N ARG A 96 24.50 4.31 -3.19
CA ARG A 96 24.98 3.64 -4.41
C ARG A 96 23.99 2.56 -4.88
N ARG A 97 24.35 1.28 -4.69
CA ARG A 97 23.60 0.08 -5.10
C ARG A 97 22.88 -0.60 -3.94
N ALA A 98 22.90 0.01 -2.77
CA ALA A 98 22.10 -0.40 -1.62
C ALA A 98 21.15 0.73 -1.23
N ALA A 99 20.14 0.39 -0.44
CA ALA A 99 19.24 1.36 0.16
C ALA A 99 18.80 0.87 1.54
N ILE A 100 18.58 1.82 2.43
CA ILE A 100 18.02 1.62 3.75
C ILE A 100 16.74 2.45 3.85
N GLY A 101 15.74 1.95 4.57
CA GLY A 101 14.60 2.77 4.92
C GLY A 101 13.91 2.35 6.21
N LEU A 102 13.11 3.27 6.72
CA LEU A 102 12.37 3.16 7.96
C LEU A 102 10.91 3.46 7.67
N ASN A 103 10.02 2.67 8.26
CA ASN A 103 8.59 2.84 8.16
C ASN A 103 7.98 2.82 9.56
N PHE A 104 7.05 3.75 9.78
CA PHE A 104 6.12 3.74 10.89
C PHE A 104 4.70 3.82 10.33
N SER A 105 3.84 2.91 10.76
CA SER A 105 2.43 2.89 10.40
C SER A 105 1.58 2.74 11.64
N HIS A 106 0.46 3.47 11.66
CA HIS A 106 -0.46 3.49 12.79
C HIS A 106 -1.88 3.47 12.26
N PHE A 107 -2.72 2.61 12.83
CA PHE A 107 -4.12 2.49 12.50
C PHE A 107 -4.97 2.73 13.75
N HIS A 108 -5.83 3.74 13.64
CA HIS A 108 -6.76 4.15 14.68
C HIS A 108 -8.16 3.67 14.30
N HIS A 109 -8.77 2.92 15.22
CA HIS A 109 -10.14 2.46 15.08
C HIS A 109 -11.11 3.40 15.80
N PRO A 110 -12.40 3.41 15.42
CA PRO A 110 -13.44 4.04 16.21
C PRO A 110 -13.43 3.54 17.65
N THR A 111 -13.57 4.46 18.61
CA THR A 111 -13.87 4.10 20.01
C THR A 111 -15.23 3.40 20.07
N PHE A 112 -15.32 2.31 20.83
CA PHE A 112 -16.59 1.65 21.11
C PHE A 112 -16.83 1.59 22.61
N SER A 113 -18.09 1.76 22.99
CA SER A 113 -18.52 1.68 24.38
C SER A 113 -19.07 0.28 24.65
N SER A 114 -18.54 -0.41 25.66
CA SER A 114 -19.09 -1.66 26.17
C SER A 114 -19.21 -1.55 27.68
N ASP A 115 -20.37 -1.92 28.23
CA ASP A 115 -20.64 -1.90 29.68
C ASP A 115 -20.32 -0.56 30.38
N GLY A 116 -20.49 0.57 29.68
CA GLY A 116 -20.23 1.92 30.22
C GLY A 116 -18.76 2.34 30.24
N ALA A 117 -17.86 1.54 29.68
CA ALA A 117 -16.46 1.89 29.46
C ALA A 117 -16.19 2.11 27.96
N ASP A 118 -15.43 3.15 27.65
CA ASP A 118 -14.96 3.44 26.29
C ASP A 118 -13.62 2.76 26.04
N TYR A 119 -13.55 1.98 24.95
CA TYR A 119 -12.35 1.28 24.54
C TYR A 119 -11.80 1.88 23.26
N SER A 120 -10.55 2.34 23.30
CA SER A 120 -9.76 2.71 22.13
C SER A 120 -8.92 1.53 21.65
N ILE A 121 -8.91 1.28 20.34
CA ILE A 121 -8.02 0.32 19.69
C ILE A 121 -6.98 1.07 18.88
N PHE A 122 -5.71 0.75 19.12
CA PHE A 122 -4.59 1.24 18.34
C PHE A 122 -3.77 0.08 17.82
N ASP A 123 -3.57 0.05 16.51
CA ASP A 123 -2.70 -0.90 15.85
C ASP A 123 -1.54 -0.18 15.18
N GLY A 124 -0.41 -0.86 15.02
CA GLY A 124 0.66 -0.29 14.25
C GLY A 124 1.79 -1.25 13.98
N PHE A 125 2.69 -0.81 13.12
CA PHE A 125 3.94 -1.52 12.92
C PHE A 125 5.08 -0.56 12.58
N SER A 126 6.28 -1.00 12.90
CA SER A 126 7.53 -0.32 12.58
C SER A 126 8.44 -1.31 11.89
N SER A 127 9.20 -0.84 10.90
CA SER A 127 10.08 -1.71 10.15
C SER A 127 11.35 -1.03 9.70
N LEU A 128 12.42 -1.82 9.63
CA LEU A 128 13.66 -1.48 8.94
C LEU A 128 13.69 -2.22 7.60
N VAL A 129 14.03 -1.53 6.53
CA VAL A 129 14.14 -2.13 5.19
C VAL A 129 15.57 -2.01 4.70
N LEU A 130 16.10 -3.12 4.20
CA LEU A 130 17.40 -3.18 3.55
C LEU A 130 17.23 -3.74 2.14
N ALA A 131 17.80 -3.06 1.15
CA ALA A 131 17.73 -3.49 -0.23
C ALA A 131 19.08 -3.37 -0.94
N ALA A 132 19.33 -4.26 -1.90
CA ALA A 132 20.55 -4.29 -2.69
C ALA A 132 20.26 -4.60 -4.17
N ASP A 133 20.95 -3.92 -5.07
CA ASP A 133 21.00 -4.23 -6.50
C ASP A 133 22.15 -5.20 -6.79
N LEU A 134 21.82 -6.41 -7.24
CA LEU A 134 22.75 -7.51 -7.55
C LEU A 134 23.04 -7.62 -9.06
N TYR A 135 22.86 -6.53 -9.82
CA TYR A 135 23.06 -6.41 -11.28
C TYR A 135 22.02 -7.13 -12.13
N ILE A 136 21.66 -8.36 -11.78
CA ILE A 136 20.68 -9.17 -12.53
C ILE A 136 19.28 -8.90 -11.99
N PHE A 137 19.15 -8.79 -10.67
CA PHE A 137 17.91 -8.48 -9.98
C PHE A 137 18.20 -7.64 -8.74
N GLN A 138 17.17 -6.99 -8.25
CA GLN A 138 17.19 -6.23 -7.00
C GLN A 138 16.51 -7.07 -5.93
N ILE A 139 17.06 -7.05 -4.72
CA ILE A 139 16.50 -7.74 -3.56
C ILE A 139 16.20 -6.74 -2.45
N GLY A 140 15.21 -7.05 -1.62
CA GLY A 140 14.93 -6.31 -0.40
C GLY A 140 14.35 -7.21 0.68
N ILE A 141 14.62 -6.87 1.93
CA ILE A 141 14.08 -7.54 3.12
C ILE A 141 13.56 -6.50 4.10
N ARG A 142 12.53 -6.88 4.87
CA ARG A 142 11.86 -6.01 5.83
C ARG A 142 11.43 -6.79 7.08
N PRO A 143 12.25 -6.83 8.14
CA PRO A 143 11.76 -7.18 9.47
C PRO A 143 10.80 -6.11 10.01
N LYS A 144 9.73 -6.53 10.66
CA LYS A 144 8.72 -5.66 11.28
C LYS A 144 8.39 -6.09 12.69
N ILE A 145 8.14 -5.09 13.52
CA ILE A 145 7.52 -5.24 14.83
C ILE A 145 6.11 -4.70 14.68
N VAL A 146 5.13 -5.54 15.00
CA VAL A 146 3.70 -5.25 14.95
C VAL A 146 3.20 -5.14 16.38
N TRP A 147 2.43 -4.12 16.70
CA TRP A 147 1.82 -3.94 18.01
C TRP A 147 0.34 -3.63 17.89
N LYS A 148 -0.39 -3.97 18.95
CA LYS A 148 -1.82 -3.71 19.11
C LYS A 148 -2.10 -3.40 20.57
N VAL A 149 -2.97 -2.44 20.80
CA VAL A 149 -3.46 -2.05 22.13
C VAL A 149 -4.98 -1.96 22.07
N ILE A 150 -5.65 -2.63 23.01
CA ILE A 150 -7.11 -2.60 23.20
C ILE A 150 -7.38 -2.34 24.67
N GLY A 151 -7.78 -1.12 25.03
CA GLY A 151 -7.90 -0.72 26.44
C GLY A 151 -6.60 -1.01 27.21
N ASP A 152 -6.67 -1.86 28.23
CA ASP A 152 -5.52 -2.25 29.06
C ASP A 152 -4.70 -3.43 28.52
N TYR A 153 -5.12 -4.03 27.40
CA TYR A 153 -4.46 -5.18 26.79
C TYR A 153 -3.52 -4.74 25.67
N SER A 154 -2.35 -5.37 25.58
CA SER A 154 -1.38 -5.11 24.50
C SER A 154 -0.74 -6.39 23.99
N GLY A 155 -0.50 -6.45 22.68
CA GLY A 155 0.16 -7.57 22.02
C GLY A 155 1.28 -7.10 21.11
N ILE A 156 2.31 -7.92 20.96
CA ILE A 156 3.41 -7.71 20.01
C ILE A 156 3.56 -8.96 19.14
N ALA A 157 3.82 -8.75 17.86
CA ALA A 157 4.18 -9.80 16.92
C ALA A 157 5.37 -9.39 16.04
N PHE A 158 6.06 -10.39 15.50
CA PHE A 158 7.12 -10.18 14.54
C PHE A 158 6.67 -10.61 13.16
N SER A 159 7.13 -9.90 12.14
CA SER A 159 6.80 -10.17 10.76
C SER A 159 7.99 -9.92 9.86
N PHE A 160 8.00 -10.57 8.71
CA PHE A 160 9.05 -10.47 7.72
C PHE A 160 8.46 -10.37 6.33
N ASP A 161 9.09 -9.53 5.51
CA ASP A 161 8.80 -9.44 4.08
C ASP A 161 10.09 -9.53 3.27
N ALA A 162 9.95 -10.04 2.05
CA ALA A 162 11.00 -10.13 1.07
C ALA A 162 10.48 -9.68 -0.30
N GLY A 163 11.36 -9.06 -1.08
CA GLY A 163 11.04 -8.46 -2.36
C GLY A 163 12.11 -8.70 -3.40
N LEU A 164 11.69 -8.96 -4.64
CA LEU A 164 12.51 -9.03 -5.83
C LEU A 164 11.95 -8.07 -6.88
N SER A 165 12.83 -7.36 -7.60
CA SER A 165 12.40 -6.52 -8.73
C SER A 165 13.44 -6.48 -9.84
N ARG A 166 12.95 -6.17 -11.05
CA ARG A 166 13.79 -5.91 -12.21
C ARG A 166 13.11 -4.94 -13.16
N ALA A 167 13.89 -3.96 -13.63
CA ALA A 167 13.48 -3.06 -14.70
C ALA A 167 14.32 -3.33 -15.96
N PHE A 168 13.68 -3.38 -17.13
CA PHE A 168 14.34 -3.59 -18.42
C PHE A 168 13.53 -2.96 -19.56
N ASN A 169 14.09 -2.99 -20.77
CA ASN A 169 13.37 -2.55 -21.97
C ASN A 169 12.70 -3.75 -22.65
N PHE A 170 11.40 -3.65 -22.92
CA PHE A 170 10.61 -4.66 -23.62
C PHE A 170 9.64 -3.97 -24.59
N LEU A 171 9.63 -4.38 -25.86
CA LEU A 171 8.76 -3.82 -26.92
C LEU A 171 8.67 -2.27 -26.87
N LYS A 172 9.82 -1.60 -26.77
CA LYS A 172 9.85 -0.15 -26.58
C LYS A 172 9.77 0.59 -27.91
N LEU A 173 8.66 1.31 -28.12
CA LEU A 173 8.36 2.03 -29.37
C LEU A 173 8.69 3.53 -29.33
N TYR A 174 9.41 4.00 -28.31
CA TYR A 174 9.75 5.41 -28.14
C TYR A 174 11.21 5.62 -27.72
N LYS A 175 11.77 6.77 -28.10
CA LYS A 175 13.18 7.11 -27.87
C LYS A 175 13.39 7.55 -26.41
N SER A 176 13.85 6.63 -25.58
CA SER A 176 14.26 6.88 -24.19
C SER A 176 15.27 5.82 -23.75
N THR A 177 16.15 6.14 -22.80
CA THR A 177 17.06 5.17 -22.18
C THR A 177 16.48 4.54 -20.90
N GLU A 178 15.45 5.16 -20.30
CA GLU A 178 14.78 4.65 -19.09
C GLU A 178 14.10 3.30 -19.37
N PRO A 179 14.23 2.28 -18.51
CA PRO A 179 13.48 1.04 -18.64
C PRO A 179 11.97 1.29 -18.76
N ASN A 180 11.33 0.68 -19.76
CA ASN A 180 9.88 0.81 -19.96
C ASN A 180 9.06 -0.33 -19.37
N PHE A 181 9.69 -1.40 -18.90
CA PHE A 181 9.01 -2.53 -18.27
C PHE A 181 9.64 -2.82 -16.92
N ARG A 182 8.80 -3.11 -15.92
CA ARG A 182 9.22 -3.47 -14.57
C ARG A 182 8.46 -4.70 -14.10
N LEU A 183 9.17 -5.59 -13.41
CA LEU A 183 8.64 -6.78 -12.75
C LEU A 183 8.93 -6.68 -11.24
N GLY A 184 7.99 -7.19 -10.45
CA GLY A 184 8.11 -7.33 -9.01
C GLY A 184 7.55 -8.66 -8.54
N LEU A 185 8.21 -9.26 -7.56
CA LEU A 185 7.72 -10.37 -6.76
C LEU A 185 7.93 -10.01 -5.29
N SER A 186 6.97 -10.31 -4.43
CA SER A 186 7.13 -10.11 -3.00
C SER A 186 6.40 -11.19 -2.20
N VAL A 187 6.90 -11.39 -0.99
CA VAL A 187 6.26 -12.16 0.06
C VAL A 187 6.12 -11.22 1.23
N ASN A 188 4.89 -11.02 1.70
CA ASN A 188 4.59 -10.08 2.77
C ASN A 188 3.92 -10.76 3.95
N ASN A 189 4.15 -10.19 5.13
CA ASN A 189 3.53 -10.55 6.40
C ASN A 189 3.80 -11.99 6.86
N ALA A 190 4.99 -12.53 6.55
CA ALA A 190 5.41 -13.84 7.07
C ALA A 190 5.85 -13.69 8.53
N GLY A 191 5.05 -14.14 9.49
CA GLY A 191 5.30 -13.78 10.88
C GLY A 191 4.55 -14.60 11.91
N THR A 192 4.80 -14.26 13.17
CA THR A 192 4.05 -14.80 14.31
C THR A 192 2.67 -14.17 14.36
N GLY A 193 1.67 -14.91 14.85
CA GLY A 193 0.39 -14.28 15.19
C GLY A 193 0.56 -13.28 16.33
N LEU A 194 -0.33 -12.28 16.37
CA LEU A 194 -0.44 -11.33 17.46
C LEU A 194 -1.27 -11.95 18.58
N VAL A 195 -0.74 -11.98 19.79
CA VAL A 195 -1.42 -12.53 20.97
C VAL A 195 -1.69 -11.41 21.96
N LEU A 196 -2.96 -11.17 22.29
CA LEU A 196 -3.38 -10.13 23.24
C LEU A 196 -3.66 -10.71 24.64
N ILE A 197 -4.44 -11.79 24.72
CA ILE A 197 -4.80 -12.46 25.97
C ILE A 197 -4.55 -13.97 25.82
N SER A 198 -5.41 -14.64 25.06
CA SER A 198 -5.33 -16.07 24.74
C SER A 198 -5.57 -16.36 23.25
N GLU A 199 -6.17 -15.40 22.55
CA GLU A 199 -6.44 -15.51 21.12
C GLU A 199 -5.23 -15.05 20.31
N LYS A 200 -4.92 -15.84 19.29
CA LYS A 200 -3.85 -15.56 18.34
C LYS A 200 -4.48 -15.05 17.04
N GLU A 201 -4.27 -13.78 16.74
CA GLU A 201 -4.64 -13.18 15.46
C GLU A 201 -3.53 -13.47 14.43
N GLU A 202 -3.90 -14.06 13.31
CA GLU A 202 -2.94 -14.29 12.22
C GLU A 202 -2.68 -13.01 11.42
N GLN A 203 -1.45 -12.89 10.94
CA GLN A 203 -1.09 -11.80 10.04
C GLN A 203 -1.58 -12.13 8.61
N PRO A 204 -1.91 -11.11 7.79
CA PRO A 204 -2.39 -11.29 6.43
C PRO A 204 -1.24 -11.63 5.48
N PHE A 205 -0.70 -12.84 5.66
CA PHE A 205 0.37 -13.41 4.84
C PHE A 205 -0.06 -13.45 3.37
N ASN A 206 0.77 -12.89 2.49
CA ASN A 206 0.49 -12.89 1.07
C ASN A 206 1.74 -13.03 0.22
N ILE A 207 1.53 -13.57 -0.98
CA ILE A 207 2.51 -13.62 -2.06
C ILE A 207 1.96 -12.78 -3.20
N GLN A 208 2.79 -11.91 -3.74
CA GLN A 208 2.38 -10.98 -4.79
C GLN A 208 3.35 -10.99 -5.96
N ALA A 209 2.79 -11.00 -7.17
CA ALA A 209 3.52 -10.78 -8.41
C ALA A 209 2.93 -9.58 -9.13
N GLY A 210 3.76 -8.81 -9.82
CA GLY A 210 3.29 -7.60 -10.48
C GLY A 210 4.20 -7.10 -11.57
N TYR A 211 3.63 -6.33 -12.47
CA TYR A 211 4.39 -5.67 -13.53
C TYR A 211 3.86 -4.27 -13.84
N GLY A 212 4.74 -3.46 -14.44
CA GLY A 212 4.40 -2.16 -14.98
C GLY A 212 4.99 -1.96 -16.36
N TYR A 213 4.24 -1.32 -17.24
CA TYR A 213 4.63 -1.02 -18.61
C TYR A 213 4.34 0.44 -18.96
N TYR A 214 5.40 1.16 -19.27
CA TYR A 214 5.32 2.47 -19.92
C TYR A 214 5.14 2.25 -21.43
N PHE A 215 3.91 2.43 -21.91
CA PHE A 215 3.62 2.35 -23.35
C PHE A 215 4.00 3.65 -24.08
N PHE A 216 4.05 4.76 -23.35
CA PHE A 216 4.47 6.05 -23.86
C PHE A 216 5.27 6.81 -22.81
N ALA A 217 6.45 7.34 -23.16
CA ALA A 217 7.17 8.25 -22.28
C ALA A 217 7.99 9.28 -23.06
N ASN A 218 7.58 10.55 -22.96
CA ASN A 218 8.38 11.68 -23.35
C ASN A 218 8.36 12.76 -22.24
N ARG A 219 8.95 13.92 -22.51
CA ARG A 219 9.03 15.03 -21.52
C ARG A 219 7.67 15.63 -21.16
N PHE A 220 6.66 15.47 -22.02
CA PHE A 220 5.35 16.09 -21.90
C PHE A 220 4.28 15.13 -21.40
N LEU A 221 4.38 13.86 -21.75
CA LEU A 221 3.39 12.84 -21.42
C LEU A 221 4.12 11.53 -21.11
N LYS A 222 3.81 10.94 -19.96
CA LYS A 222 4.15 9.55 -19.63
C LYS A 222 2.88 8.81 -19.31
N ALA A 223 2.77 7.57 -19.78
CA ALA A 223 1.60 6.76 -19.53
C ALA A 223 2.03 5.35 -19.12
N LEU A 224 1.57 4.92 -17.95
CA LEU A 224 1.95 3.71 -17.26
C LEU A 224 0.71 2.84 -17.05
N PHE A 225 0.76 1.62 -17.57
CA PHE A 225 -0.16 0.56 -17.16
C PHE A 225 0.53 -0.33 -16.13
N ALA A 226 -0.18 -0.77 -15.11
CA ALA A 226 0.34 -1.69 -14.11
C ALA A 226 -0.70 -2.70 -13.67
N ASN A 227 -0.23 -3.88 -13.29
CA ASN A 227 -1.08 -4.98 -12.89
C ASN A 227 -0.37 -5.83 -11.83
N ASP A 228 -1.12 -6.19 -10.79
CA ASP A 228 -0.65 -7.02 -9.70
C ASP A 228 -1.61 -8.19 -9.45
N TYR A 229 -1.05 -9.32 -9.04
CA TYR A 229 -1.73 -10.53 -8.62
C TYR A 229 -1.33 -10.84 -7.19
N LYS A 230 -2.29 -10.92 -6.26
CA LYS A 230 -2.02 -11.18 -4.84
C LYS A 230 -2.74 -12.43 -4.38
N PHE A 231 -2.01 -13.31 -3.72
CA PHE A 231 -2.55 -14.48 -3.05
C PHE A 231 -2.46 -14.27 -1.56
N PHE A 232 -3.60 -14.10 -0.89
CA PHE A 232 -3.66 -14.08 0.56
C PHE A 232 -3.85 -15.52 1.06
N LEU A 233 -2.94 -15.94 1.94
CA LEU A 233 -2.73 -17.34 2.29
C LEU A 233 -2.75 -17.58 3.81
N ALA A 234 -3.26 -16.64 4.61
CA ALA A 234 -3.46 -16.87 6.04
C ALA A 234 -4.45 -18.03 6.28
N ASP A 235 -4.29 -18.76 7.39
CA ASP A 235 -5.05 -19.99 7.67
C ASP A 235 -6.50 -19.68 8.06
N ASN A 236 -6.78 -18.47 8.56
CA ASN A 236 -8.15 -18.04 8.78
C ASN A 236 -8.91 -17.93 7.43
N SER A 237 -10.01 -18.71 7.35
CA SER A 237 -10.86 -18.88 6.16
C SER A 237 -11.36 -17.56 5.57
N TYR A 238 -11.51 -16.52 6.38
CA TYR A 238 -11.91 -15.20 5.93
C TYR A 238 -10.86 -14.54 5.01
N TYR A 239 -9.58 -14.88 5.16
CA TYR A 239 -8.47 -14.20 4.47
C TYR A 239 -8.00 -14.91 3.21
N ARG A 240 -8.51 -16.10 2.87
CA ARG A 240 -8.05 -16.83 1.69
C ARG A 240 -8.74 -16.32 0.43
N HIS A 241 -8.09 -15.38 -0.24
CA HIS A 241 -8.58 -14.80 -1.48
C HIS A 241 -7.43 -14.48 -2.45
N PHE A 242 -7.81 -14.29 -3.70
CA PHE A 242 -6.93 -13.90 -4.80
C PHE A 242 -7.37 -12.56 -5.37
N ASP A 243 -6.48 -11.58 -5.39
CA ASP A 243 -6.75 -10.28 -6.01
C ASP A 243 -6.08 -10.16 -7.37
N ILE A 244 -6.82 -9.57 -8.31
CA ILE A 244 -6.32 -9.01 -9.56
C ILE A 244 -6.51 -7.50 -9.51
N ASN A 245 -5.39 -6.78 -9.52
CA ASN A 245 -5.37 -5.32 -9.43
C ASN A 245 -4.86 -4.75 -10.76
N CYS A 246 -5.56 -3.77 -11.33
CA CYS A 246 -5.17 -3.10 -12.56
C CYS A 246 -5.15 -1.59 -12.35
N GLY A 247 -4.16 -0.91 -12.90
CA GLY A 247 -4.02 0.53 -12.77
C GLY A 247 -3.47 1.21 -14.02
N LEU A 248 -3.92 2.43 -14.25
CA LEU A 248 -3.44 3.33 -15.30
C LEU A 248 -3.03 4.65 -14.66
N GLU A 249 -1.87 5.16 -15.04
CA GLU A 249 -1.39 6.50 -14.65
C GLU A 249 -0.96 7.28 -15.89
N ILE A 250 -1.42 8.52 -15.99
CA ILE A 250 -1.05 9.46 -17.04
C ILE A 250 -0.43 10.69 -16.37
N ARG A 251 0.80 11.02 -16.74
CA ARG A 251 1.55 12.17 -16.22
C ARG A 251 1.76 13.22 -17.31
N PHE A 252 1.39 14.45 -17.04
CA PHE A 252 1.58 15.62 -17.89
C PHE A 252 2.71 16.51 -17.36
N PHE A 253 3.69 16.80 -18.22
CA PHE A 253 4.84 17.69 -17.97
C PHE A 253 5.65 17.34 -16.70
N SER A 254 5.53 16.12 -16.18
CA SER A 254 6.03 15.72 -14.84
C SER A 254 5.49 16.56 -13.68
N VAL A 255 4.43 17.36 -13.91
CA VAL A 255 3.80 18.23 -12.91
C VAL A 255 2.49 17.60 -12.45
N LEU A 256 1.59 17.29 -13.38
CA LEU A 256 0.28 16.73 -13.07
C LEU A 256 0.27 15.23 -13.35
N ALA A 257 -0.35 14.44 -12.48
CA ALA A 257 -0.72 13.06 -12.78
C ALA A 257 -2.19 12.84 -12.50
N VAL A 258 -2.80 11.98 -13.31
CA VAL A 258 -4.12 11.39 -13.06
C VAL A 258 -3.98 9.89 -13.13
N ASN A 259 -4.71 9.19 -12.28
CA ASN A 259 -4.71 7.74 -12.25
C ASN A 259 -6.10 7.18 -11.98
N ALA A 260 -6.30 5.96 -12.46
CA ALA A 260 -7.50 5.18 -12.25
C ALA A 260 -7.11 3.72 -12.06
N GLY A 261 -7.95 2.97 -11.37
CA GLY A 261 -7.71 1.56 -11.15
C GLY A 261 -8.93 0.77 -10.77
N TYR A 262 -8.72 -0.55 -10.76
CA TYR A 262 -9.75 -1.54 -10.54
C TYR A 262 -9.16 -2.74 -9.79
N ILE A 263 -9.91 -3.23 -8.80
CA ILE A 263 -9.55 -4.39 -7.99
C ILE A 263 -10.67 -5.40 -8.11
N TYR A 264 -10.29 -6.65 -8.35
CA TYR A 264 -11.19 -7.78 -8.32
C TYR A 264 -10.67 -8.84 -7.38
N SER A 265 -11.44 -9.14 -6.34
CA SER A 265 -11.09 -10.11 -5.30
C SER A 265 -11.94 -11.36 -5.47
N MET A 266 -11.29 -12.50 -5.62
CA MET A 266 -11.92 -13.81 -5.78
C MET A 266 -11.70 -14.66 -4.51
N PRO A 267 -12.76 -15.20 -3.90
CA PRO A 267 -12.60 -16.14 -2.79
C PRO A 267 -11.87 -17.41 -3.22
N LEU A 268 -10.94 -17.90 -2.39
CA LEU A 268 -10.36 -19.23 -2.56
C LEU A 268 -11.24 -20.29 -1.89
N SER A 269 -11.06 -21.56 -2.24
CA SER A 269 -11.84 -22.66 -1.65
C SER A 269 -11.74 -22.66 -0.11
N GLY A 270 -12.89 -22.80 0.55
CA GLY A 270 -12.99 -22.75 2.00
C GLY A 270 -13.07 -21.35 2.59
N SER A 271 -13.12 -20.29 1.78
CA SER A 271 -13.32 -18.93 2.28
C SER A 271 -14.79 -18.58 2.51
N GLY A 272 -15.02 -17.71 3.51
CA GLY A 272 -16.36 -17.27 3.92
C GLY A 272 -16.91 -16.06 3.14
N PHE A 273 -16.26 -15.65 2.05
CA PHE A 273 -16.52 -14.40 1.36
C PHE A 273 -16.98 -14.58 -0.09
N SER A 274 -17.69 -13.58 -0.62
CA SER A 274 -18.11 -13.51 -2.02
C SER A 274 -17.17 -12.63 -2.83
N ALA A 275 -17.08 -12.85 -4.14
CA ALA A 275 -16.26 -12.00 -4.99
C ALA A 275 -16.63 -10.52 -4.87
N THR A 276 -15.63 -9.64 -4.85
CA THR A 276 -15.84 -8.19 -4.77
C THR A 276 -15.09 -7.42 -5.82
N HIS A 277 -15.64 -6.23 -6.09
CA HIS A 277 -15.16 -5.29 -7.08
C HIS A 277 -14.92 -3.95 -6.39
N GLN A 278 -13.80 -3.30 -6.69
CA GLN A 278 -13.53 -1.94 -6.27
C GLN A 278 -12.98 -1.13 -7.45
N VAL A 279 -13.27 0.16 -7.45
CA VAL A 279 -12.74 1.14 -8.40
C VAL A 279 -12.04 2.25 -7.67
N SER A 280 -11.02 2.81 -8.30
CA SER A 280 -10.26 3.93 -7.74
C SER A 280 -9.98 5.00 -8.77
N ALA A 281 -9.81 6.21 -8.28
CA ALA A 281 -9.30 7.34 -9.04
C ALA A 281 -8.43 8.21 -8.14
N GLY A 282 -7.48 8.91 -8.73
CA GLY A 282 -6.63 9.83 -8.00
C GLY A 282 -5.84 10.74 -8.91
N GLY A 283 -5.07 11.61 -8.30
CA GLY A 283 -4.21 12.53 -8.99
C GLY A 283 -3.10 13.08 -8.11
N SER A 284 -2.10 13.68 -8.74
CA SER A 284 -1.01 14.33 -8.04
C SER A 284 -0.53 15.59 -8.71
N ILE A 285 -0.01 16.51 -7.89
CA ILE A 285 0.71 17.70 -8.32
C ILE A 285 2.13 17.59 -7.81
N ASN A 286 3.09 17.79 -8.70
CA ASN A 286 4.51 17.66 -8.46
C ASN A 286 5.18 19.01 -8.72
N ILE A 287 5.86 19.54 -7.72
CA ILE A 287 6.52 20.83 -7.74
C ILE A 287 8.01 20.62 -7.44
N LYS A 288 8.88 21.17 -8.29
CA LYS A 288 10.33 21.08 -8.11
C LYS A 288 10.89 22.41 -7.64
N ILE A 289 11.44 22.44 -6.42
CA ILE A 289 12.05 23.63 -5.82
C ILE A 289 13.48 23.31 -5.44
N ARG A 290 14.45 24.01 -6.04
CA ARG A 290 15.90 23.89 -5.73
C ARG A 290 16.41 22.43 -5.69
N GLY A 291 15.92 21.59 -6.60
CA GLY A 291 16.28 20.17 -6.72
C GLY A 291 15.67 19.23 -5.69
N VAL A 292 14.65 19.70 -4.96
CA VAL A 292 13.74 18.86 -4.21
C VAL A 292 12.42 18.77 -4.98
N ASN A 293 11.93 17.55 -5.19
CA ASN A 293 10.59 17.32 -5.72
C ASN A 293 9.62 17.13 -4.57
N PHE A 294 8.58 17.95 -4.54
CA PHE A 294 7.46 17.86 -3.63
C PHE A 294 6.25 17.34 -4.41
N SER A 295 5.59 16.31 -3.90
CA SER A 295 4.39 15.77 -4.53
C SER A 295 3.25 15.76 -3.51
N ILE A 296 2.10 16.29 -3.91
CA ILE A 296 0.85 16.17 -3.16
C ILE A 296 -0.05 15.27 -3.97
N MET A 297 -0.61 14.26 -3.32
CA MET A 297 -1.39 13.22 -3.97
C MET A 297 -2.70 13.00 -3.21
N TYR A 298 -3.74 12.69 -3.96
CA TYR A 298 -5.04 12.36 -3.41
C TYR A 298 -5.68 11.26 -4.24
N SER A 299 -6.36 10.34 -3.55
CA SER A 299 -7.10 9.27 -4.21
C SER A 299 -8.34 8.87 -3.45
N VAL A 300 -9.29 8.31 -4.17
CA VAL A 300 -10.50 7.67 -3.66
C VAL A 300 -10.51 6.23 -4.15
N LEU A 301 -10.84 5.30 -3.25
CA LEU A 301 -11.09 3.89 -3.55
C LEU A 301 -12.46 3.52 -3.01
N ALA A 302 -13.34 2.98 -3.86
CA ALA A 302 -14.73 2.66 -3.53
C ALA A 302 -15.08 1.22 -3.92
N GLY A 303 -15.80 0.52 -3.06
CA GLY A 303 -16.41 -0.77 -3.38
C GLY A 303 -17.57 -0.62 -4.37
N ILE A 304 -17.92 -1.70 -5.07
CA ILE A 304 -19.12 -1.77 -5.92
C ILE A 304 -20.10 -2.80 -5.32
N PRO A 305 -21.36 -2.43 -5.03
CA PRO A 305 -21.94 -1.08 -5.17
C PRO A 305 -21.33 -0.05 -4.18
N MET A 306 -21.32 1.23 -4.59
CA MET A 306 -20.64 2.35 -3.91
C MET A 306 -21.19 2.69 -2.52
N ASP A 307 -22.33 2.13 -2.14
CA ASP A 307 -22.99 2.29 -0.85
C ASP A 307 -22.31 1.49 0.27
N ARG A 308 -21.38 0.59 -0.04
CA ARG A 308 -20.76 -0.30 0.95
C ARG A 308 -19.63 0.34 1.75
N TYR A 309 -18.65 0.93 1.08
CA TYR A 309 -17.52 1.65 1.69
C TYR A 309 -16.74 2.41 0.63
N TYR A 310 -16.17 3.55 1.03
CA TYR A 310 -15.19 4.28 0.25
C TYR A 310 -14.12 4.85 1.17
N SER A 311 -12.94 5.10 0.62
CA SER A 311 -11.79 5.55 1.38
C SER A 311 -11.05 6.63 0.64
N HIS A 312 -10.57 7.59 1.40
CA HIS A 312 -9.82 8.73 0.94
C HIS A 312 -8.39 8.58 1.43
N ALA A 313 -7.44 8.80 0.54
CA ALA A 313 -6.04 8.85 0.91
C ALA A 313 -5.44 10.17 0.43
N PHE A 314 -4.66 10.78 1.30
CA PHE A 314 -3.85 11.94 1.05
C PHE A 314 -2.39 11.60 1.34
N SER A 315 -1.49 11.93 0.42
CA SER A 315 -0.06 11.67 0.60
C SER A 315 0.76 12.89 0.22
N VAL A 316 1.82 13.14 0.99
CA VAL A 316 2.86 14.13 0.67
C VAL A 316 4.20 13.42 0.57
N VAL A 317 4.91 13.69 -0.53
CA VAL A 317 6.20 13.07 -0.82
C VAL A 317 7.26 14.13 -1.06
N PHE A 318 8.45 13.87 -0.55
CA PHE A 318 9.61 14.73 -0.60
C PHE A 318 10.80 13.92 -1.12
N LYS A 319 11.25 14.21 -2.34
CA LYS A 319 12.40 13.54 -2.96
C LYS A 319 13.53 14.53 -3.17
N LYS A 320 14.66 14.33 -2.49
CA LYS A 320 15.88 15.10 -2.78
C LYS A 320 16.56 14.49 -4.00
N LEU A 321 16.89 15.28 -5.00
CA LEU A 321 17.66 14.79 -6.14
C LEU A 321 19.16 14.84 -5.83
N ASN A 322 19.92 13.87 -6.34
CA ASN A 322 21.38 13.98 -6.34
C ASN A 322 21.79 15.00 -7.41
N PHE A 323 22.22 16.19 -6.98
CA PHE A 323 23.05 17.05 -7.82
C PHE A 323 24.46 16.47 -7.87
N GLN A 324 24.66 15.41 -8.66
CA GLN A 324 26.01 15.20 -9.17
C GLN A 324 26.21 16.26 -10.24
N GLN A 325 26.96 17.31 -9.91
CA GLN A 325 27.59 18.17 -10.89
C GLN A 325 28.39 17.24 -11.81
N HIS A 326 27.90 17.00 -13.02
CA HIS A 326 28.77 16.58 -14.11
C HIS A 326 29.68 17.78 -14.40
N THR A 327 30.73 17.93 -13.61
CA THR A 327 31.94 18.61 -14.06
C THR A 327 32.48 17.76 -15.19
N VAL A 328 32.08 18.10 -16.41
CA VAL A 328 32.79 17.72 -17.63
C VAL A 328 34.21 18.23 -17.44
N LYS A 329 35.16 17.32 -17.22
CA LYS A 329 36.58 17.60 -17.34
C LYS A 329 36.99 17.44 -18.80
#